data_AF-A0A4V0X2E5-F1
#
_entry.id   AF-A0A4V0X2E5-F1
#
_cell.length_a   1.000
_cell.length_b   1.000
_cell.length_c   1.000
_cell.angle_alpha   90.00
_cell.angle_beta   90.00
_cell.angle_gamma   90.00
#
_symmetry.space_group_name_H-M   'P 1'
#
loop_
_entity.id
_entity.type
_entity.pdbx_description
1 polymer ?
#
loop_
_entity_poly.entity_id
_entity_poly.type
_entity_poly.pdbx_seq_one_letter_code
_entity_poly.pdbx_strand_id
1 'polypeptide(L)'
;MHYQINFKKFYLEIIAKYKWWYVMMMIAPVVSAFFLPICNYSLKLIIDYLSKNSQFTILEIIEPVAIFCIAVFVSQMIWRVYNYGDFRSQPFIEAQIINKAYAMLLMHNYNFFQNNLSGKTASQIATLRDKYISLHDRIFHGMFYGILTILVSLVIFFKVHFSLALATLVWLLVAMPVFILSKKNNLF
;
A
#
# COMPACT_ATOMS: atom_id res chain seq x y z
N MET A 1 38.78 4.45 -2.98
CA MET A 1 37.73 5.11 -2.18
C MET A 1 36.56 4.16 -2.03
N HIS A 2 36.31 3.64 -0.82
CA HIS A 2 35.18 2.77 -0.53
C HIS A 2 33.90 3.61 -0.46
N TYR A 3 33.15 3.71 -1.55
CA TYR A 3 31.82 4.31 -1.53
C TYR A 3 30.85 3.33 -0.85
N GLN A 4 30.77 3.35 0.48
CA GLN A 4 29.70 2.67 1.20
C GLN A 4 28.41 3.45 0.97
N ILE A 5 27.66 3.04 -0.06
CA ILE A 5 26.35 3.63 -0.34
C ILE A 5 25.38 3.10 0.70
N ASN A 6 24.89 4.02 1.53
CA ASN A 6 23.78 3.73 2.39
C ASN A 6 22.53 3.51 1.52
N PHE A 7 22.04 2.27 1.47
CA PHE A 7 20.84 1.90 0.69
C PHE A 7 19.66 2.84 0.96
N LYS A 8 19.50 3.31 2.20
CA LYS A 8 18.45 4.28 2.57
C LYS A 8 18.59 5.59 1.80
N LYS A 9 19.82 6.11 1.67
CA LYS A 9 20.10 7.35 0.93
C LYS A 9 19.83 7.18 -0.56
N PHE A 10 20.24 6.06 -1.13
CA PHE A 10 19.93 5.72 -2.53
C PHE A 10 18.42 5.65 -2.79
N TYR A 11 17.69 4.97 -1.90
CA TYR A 11 16.23 4.83 -1.99
C TYR A 11 15.51 6.17 -1.85
N LEU A 12 15.89 6.97 -0.85
CA LEU A 12 15.31 8.29 -0.61
C LEU A 12 15.59 9.29 -1.73
N GLU A 13 16.78 9.25 -2.35
CA GLU A 13 17.12 10.13 -3.48
C GLU A 13 16.26 9.84 -4.73
N ILE A 14 15.92 8.57 -4.98
CA ILE A 14 15.03 8.20 -6.09
C ILE A 14 13.61 8.68 -5.81
N ILE A 15 13.11 8.45 -4.59
CA ILE A 15 11.76 8.90 -4.18
C ILE A 15 11.64 10.41 -4.21
N ALA A 16 12.63 11.14 -3.70
CA ALA A 16 12.60 12.61 -3.61
C ALA A 16 12.42 13.29 -4.97
N LYS A 17 12.96 12.69 -6.05
CA LYS A 17 12.81 13.22 -7.41
C LYS A 17 11.38 13.11 -7.95
N TYR A 18 10.64 12.07 -7.53
CA TYR A 18 9.26 11.81 -7.97
C TYR A 18 8.21 12.11 -6.89
N LYS A 19 8.55 12.94 -5.90
CA LYS A 19 7.72 13.22 -4.72
C LYS A 19 6.24 13.49 -5.01
N TRP A 20 5.91 14.20 -6.09
CA TRP A 20 4.54 14.52 -6.45
C TRP A 20 3.73 13.30 -6.91
N TRP A 21 4.37 12.38 -7.64
CA TRP A 21 3.75 11.11 -8.03
C TRP A 21 3.51 10.23 -6.80
N TYR A 22 4.47 10.18 -5.88
CA TYR A 22 4.33 9.50 -4.60
C TYR A 22 3.22 10.08 -3.71
N VAL A 23 3.07 11.41 -3.68
CA VAL A 23 1.95 12.06 -2.96
C VAL A 23 0.62 11.67 -3.58
N MET A 24 0.50 11.68 -4.91
CA MET A 24 -0.72 11.24 -5.61
C MET A 24 -1.04 9.78 -5.31
N MET A 25 -0.02 8.92 -5.25
CA MET A 25 -0.16 7.51 -4.86
C MET A 25 -0.61 7.33 -3.41
N MET A 26 -0.26 8.24 -2.50
CA MET A 26 -0.69 8.14 -1.09
C MET A 26 -2.17 8.49 -0.86
N ILE A 27 -2.81 9.21 -1.78
CA ILE A 27 -4.23 9.58 -1.64
C ILE A 27 -5.12 8.33 -1.66
N ALA A 28 -4.79 7.34 -2.51
CA ALA A 28 -5.58 6.13 -2.64
C ALA A 28 -5.70 5.30 -1.36
N PRO A 29 -4.60 4.86 -0.73
CA PRO A 29 -4.70 4.10 0.51
C PRO A 29 -5.39 4.89 1.63
N VAL A 30 -5.22 6.22 1.67
CA VAL A 30 -5.89 7.08 2.65
C VAL A 30 -7.40 7.08 2.48
N VAL A 31 -7.91 7.31 1.27
CA VAL A 31 -9.35 7.36 1.06
C VAL A 31 -9.97 5.95 1.10
N SER A 32 -9.27 4.95 0.57
CA SER A 32 -9.73 3.56 0.61
C SER A 32 -9.79 2.98 2.03
N ALA A 33 -8.99 3.49 2.99
CA ALA A 33 -9.12 3.10 4.38
C ALA A 33 -10.51 3.42 4.99
N PHE A 34 -11.19 4.46 4.48
CA PHE A 34 -12.55 4.83 4.91
C PHE A 34 -13.65 4.08 4.15
N PHE A 35 -13.33 3.48 3.01
CA PHE A 35 -14.30 2.80 2.15
C PHE A 35 -15.03 1.67 2.88
N LEU A 36 -14.29 0.76 3.52
CA LEU A 36 -14.88 -0.39 4.21
C LEU A 36 -15.82 0.01 5.36
N PRO A 37 -15.43 0.94 6.28
CA PRO A 37 -16.34 1.46 7.29
C PRO A 37 -17.61 2.12 6.72
N ILE A 38 -17.49 2.94 5.67
CA ILE A 38 -18.64 3.61 5.04
C ILE A 38 -19.62 2.59 4.44
N CYS A 39 -19.10 1.56 3.77
CA CYS A 39 -19.91 0.47 3.23
C CYS A 39 -20.65 -0.29 4.33
N ASN A 40 -19.96 -0.65 5.41
CA ASN A 40 -20.57 -1.35 6.54
C ASN A 40 -21.64 -0.49 7.24
N TYR A 41 -21.39 0.81 7.37
CA TYR A 41 -22.38 1.75 7.92
C TYR A 41 -23.62 1.87 7.02
N SER A 42 -23.43 1.99 5.71
CA SER A 42 -24.53 2.07 4.74
C SER A 42 -25.38 0.80 4.77
N LEU A 43 -24.74 -0.38 4.82
CA LEU A 43 -25.44 -1.66 4.97
C LEU A 43 -26.21 -1.74 6.28
N LYS A 44 -25.63 -1.27 7.39
CA LYS A 44 -26.31 -1.21 8.68
C LYS A 44 -27.59 -0.36 8.59
N LEU A 45 -27.52 0.83 7.98
CA LEU A 45 -28.69 1.68 7.79
C LEU A 45 -29.78 0.97 6.97
N ILE A 46 -29.42 0.31 5.87
CA ILE A 46 -30.38 -0.45 5.05
C ILE A 46 -31.09 -1.52 5.89
N ILE A 47 -30.32 -2.29 6.68
CA ILE A 47 -30.88 -3.34 7.54
C ILE A 47 -31.78 -2.73 8.62
N ASP A 48 -31.37 -1.64 9.27
CA ASP A 48 -32.16 -0.98 10.31
C ASP A 48 -33.50 -0.45 9.78
N TYR A 49 -33.52 0.11 8.56
CA TYR A 49 -34.74 0.58 7.90
C TYR A 49 -35.66 -0.59 7.51
N LEU A 50 -35.12 -1.63 6.87
CA LEU A 50 -35.88 -2.82 6.47
C LEU A 50 -36.44 -3.59 7.68
N SER A 51 -35.76 -3.56 8.82
CA SER A 51 -36.19 -4.30 10.02
C SER A 51 -37.28 -3.58 10.81
N LYS A 52 -37.37 -2.25 10.72
CA LYS A 52 -38.32 -1.43 11.51
C LYS A 52 -39.64 -1.14 10.79
N ASN A 53 -39.62 -1.00 9.47
CA ASN A 53 -40.79 -0.64 8.68
C ASN A 53 -41.24 -1.83 7.82
N SER A 54 -42.36 -2.47 8.18
CA SER A 54 -42.97 -3.54 7.38
C SER A 54 -43.64 -3.04 6.10
N GLN A 55 -43.97 -1.74 6.04
CA GLN A 55 -44.41 -1.01 4.85
C GLN A 55 -43.42 0.13 4.59
N PHE A 56 -42.36 -0.15 3.84
CA PHE A 56 -41.36 0.86 3.49
C PHE A 56 -41.68 1.51 2.15
N THR A 57 -41.36 2.79 2.02
CA THR A 57 -41.38 3.50 0.73
C THR A 57 -39.98 3.53 0.16
N ILE A 58 -39.83 3.34 -1.16
CA ILE A 58 -38.53 3.32 -1.86
C ILE A 58 -37.69 4.58 -1.58
N LEU A 59 -38.35 5.72 -1.37
CA LEU A 59 -37.74 7.00 -1.04
C LEU A 59 -36.96 6.98 0.29
N GLU A 60 -37.29 6.12 1.24
CA GLU A 60 -36.58 6.04 2.54
C GLU A 60 -35.27 5.24 2.43
N ILE A 61 -35.18 4.35 1.45
CA ILE A 61 -34.01 3.48 1.22
C ILE A 61 -33.00 4.14 0.27
N ILE A 62 -33.41 5.16 -0.48
CA ILE A 62 -32.56 5.76 -1.50
C ILE A 62 -31.32 6.45 -0.92
N GLU A 63 -31.41 7.04 0.27
CA GLU A 63 -30.30 7.71 0.94
C GLU A 63 -29.15 6.73 1.26
N PRO A 64 -29.35 5.64 2.03
CA PRO A 64 -28.25 4.73 2.35
C PRO A 64 -27.73 3.96 1.12
N VAL A 65 -28.58 3.70 0.12
CA VAL A 65 -28.16 3.11 -1.16
C VAL A 65 -27.29 4.09 -1.96
N ALA A 66 -27.66 5.37 -2.00
CA ALA A 66 -26.87 6.40 -2.67
C ALA A 66 -25.48 6.55 -2.01
N ILE A 67 -25.42 6.56 -0.68
CA ILE A 67 -24.14 6.62 0.05
C ILE A 67 -23.25 5.43 -0.32
N PHE A 68 -23.81 4.21 -0.35
CA PHE A 68 -23.08 3.01 -0.75
C PHE A 68 -22.54 3.12 -2.19
N CYS A 69 -23.39 3.48 -3.14
CA CYS A 69 -23.01 3.63 -4.55
C CYS A 69 -21.93 4.70 -4.75
N ILE A 70 -22.06 5.85 -4.09
CA ILE A 70 -21.07 6.93 -4.14
C ILE A 70 -19.74 6.47 -3.55
N ALA A 71 -19.76 5.76 -2.41
CA ALA A 71 -18.54 5.24 -1.79
C ALA A 71 -17.79 4.27 -2.72
N VAL A 72 -18.51 3.36 -3.37
CA VAL A 72 -17.95 2.43 -4.37
C VAL A 72 -17.36 3.20 -5.54
N PHE A 73 -18.12 4.13 -6.12
CA PHE A 73 -17.68 4.92 -7.26
C PHE A 73 -16.42 5.74 -6.95
N VAL A 74 -16.40 6.44 -5.83
CA VAL A 74 -15.25 7.24 -5.37
C VAL A 74 -14.02 6.36 -5.16
N SER A 75 -14.18 5.20 -4.52
CA SER A 75 -13.10 4.24 -4.34
C SER A 75 -12.51 3.80 -5.68
N GLN A 76 -13.35 3.45 -6.66
CA GLN A 76 -12.89 3.05 -7.99
C GLN A 76 -12.17 4.19 -8.73
N MET A 77 -12.70 5.42 -8.68
CA MET A 77 -12.06 6.58 -9.32
C MET A 77 -10.68 6.86 -8.72
N ILE A 78 -10.54 6.74 -7.41
CA ILE A 78 -9.27 7.01 -6.72
C ILE A 78 -8.21 5.97 -7.06
N TRP A 79 -8.58 4.68 -7.10
CA TRP A 79 -7.67 3.62 -7.56
C TRP A 79 -7.27 3.80 -9.03
N ARG A 80 -8.15 4.35 -9.88
CA ARG A 80 -7.79 4.70 -11.27
C ARG A 80 -6.77 5.82 -11.35
N VAL A 81 -6.90 6.87 -10.53
CA VAL A 81 -5.92 7.96 -10.44
C VAL A 81 -4.57 7.45 -9.94
N TYR A 82 -4.58 6.59 -8.92
CA TYR A 82 -3.39 5.90 -8.43
C TYR A 82 -2.67 5.13 -9.54
N ASN A 83 -3.40 4.24 -10.24
CA ASN A 83 -2.84 3.40 -11.29
C ASN A 83 -2.26 4.24 -12.45
N TYR A 84 -2.92 5.36 -12.78
CA TYR A 84 -2.41 6.29 -13.77
C TYR A 84 -1.06 6.90 -13.36
N GLY A 85 -0.92 7.30 -12.09
CA GLY A 85 0.34 7.82 -11.55
C GLY A 85 1.45 6.78 -11.52
N ASP A 86 1.09 5.55 -11.16
CA ASP A 86 2.02 4.43 -11.08
C ASP A 86 2.57 4.05 -12.45
N PHE A 87 1.69 3.74 -13.40
CA PHE A 87 2.11 3.38 -14.75
C PHE A 87 2.86 4.49 -15.46
N ARG A 88 2.58 5.76 -15.15
CA ARG A 88 3.31 6.88 -15.72
C ARG A 88 4.69 7.08 -15.08
N SER A 89 4.83 6.90 -13.77
CA SER A 89 6.08 7.20 -13.06
C SER A 89 7.06 6.03 -13.00
N GLN A 90 6.56 4.80 -12.96
CA GLN A 90 7.34 3.57 -12.89
C GLN A 90 8.44 3.47 -13.96
N PRO A 91 8.19 3.67 -15.27
CA PRO A 91 9.26 3.54 -16.29
C PRO A 91 10.39 4.57 -16.09
N PHE A 92 10.09 5.78 -15.62
CA PHE A 92 11.12 6.79 -15.36
C PHE A 92 11.94 6.47 -14.11
N ILE A 93 11.31 5.89 -13.09
CA ILE A 93 11.99 5.41 -11.89
C ILE A 93 12.94 4.26 -12.25
N GLU A 94 12.47 3.29 -13.04
CA GLU A 94 13.27 2.15 -13.51
C GLU A 94 14.49 2.60 -14.32
N ALA A 95 14.29 3.49 -15.30
CA ALA A 95 15.37 4.03 -16.10
C ALA A 95 16.42 4.76 -15.24
N GLN A 96 16.00 5.50 -14.21
CA GLN A 96 16.92 6.18 -13.32
C GLN A 96 17.73 5.21 -12.46
N ILE A 97 17.13 4.15 -11.95
CA ILE A 97 17.82 3.11 -11.18
C ILE A 97 18.91 2.46 -12.04
N ILE A 98 18.56 2.07 -13.27
CA ILE A 98 19.50 1.45 -14.21
C ILE A 98 20.64 2.40 -14.54
N ASN A 99 20.34 3.66 -14.91
CA ASN A 99 21.36 4.65 -15.25
C ASN A 99 22.31 4.93 -14.09
N LYS A 100 21.79 5.02 -12.87
CA LYS A 100 22.62 5.23 -11.67
C LYS A 100 23.47 4.01 -11.35
N ALA A 101 22.91 2.81 -11.46
CA ALA A 101 23.65 1.56 -11.28
C ALA A 101 24.77 1.41 -12.32
N TYR A 102 24.50 1.78 -13.57
CA TYR A 102 25.49 1.78 -14.64
C TYR A 102 26.60 2.80 -14.41
N ALA A 103 26.26 4.04 -14.03
CA ALA A 103 27.25 5.06 -13.68
C ALA A 103 28.16 4.60 -12.52
N MET A 104 27.61 3.93 -11.51
CA MET A 104 28.39 3.37 -10.41
C MET A 104 29.34 2.25 -10.86
N LEU A 105 28.90 1.42 -11.80
CA LEU A 105 29.72 0.36 -12.39
C LEU A 105 30.89 0.96 -13.18
N LEU A 106 30.68 2.01 -13.97
CA LEU A 106 31.73 2.69 -14.74
C LEU A 106 32.82 3.33 -13.86
N MET A 107 32.53 3.66 -12.60
CA MET A 107 33.51 4.22 -11.66
C MET A 107 34.43 3.16 -11.02
N HIS A 108 34.24 1.87 -11.31
CA HIS A 108 35.08 0.80 -10.77
C HIS A 108 36.39 0.64 -11.56
N ASN A 109 37.45 0.19 -10.87
CA ASN A 109 38.76 -0.05 -11.48
C ASN A 109 38.72 -1.26 -12.43
N TYR A 110 39.64 -1.33 -13.39
CA TYR A 110 39.80 -2.42 -14.35
C TYR A 110 39.88 -3.81 -13.69
N ASN A 111 40.53 -3.93 -12.52
CA ASN A 111 40.59 -5.19 -11.76
C ASN A 111 39.21 -5.72 -11.34
N PHE A 112 38.22 -4.85 -11.15
CA PHE A 112 36.85 -5.27 -10.85
C PHE A 112 36.21 -5.98 -12.06
N PHE A 113 36.48 -5.50 -13.27
CA PHE A 113 35.97 -6.07 -14.52
C PHE A 113 36.68 -7.36 -14.92
N GLN A 114 37.95 -7.53 -14.56
CA GLN A 114 38.64 -8.81 -14.75
C GLN A 114 38.11 -9.90 -13.82
N ASN A 115 37.73 -9.52 -12.58
CA ASN A 115 37.27 -10.46 -11.56
C ASN A 115 35.75 -10.71 -11.56
N ASN A 116 34.97 -9.93 -12.33
CA ASN A 116 33.52 -10.09 -12.43
C ASN A 116 33.08 -10.19 -13.88
N LEU A 117 32.43 -11.30 -14.22
CA LEU A 117 31.82 -11.51 -15.53
C LEU A 117 30.78 -10.41 -15.82
N SER A 118 30.81 -9.87 -17.04
CA SER A 118 29.86 -8.84 -17.51
C SER A 118 28.40 -9.27 -17.38
N GLY A 119 28.10 -10.55 -17.65
CA GLY A 119 26.76 -11.11 -17.46
C GLY A 119 26.30 -11.11 -16.00
N LYS A 120 27.21 -11.33 -15.05
CA LYS A 120 26.91 -11.30 -13.60
C LYS A 120 26.61 -9.89 -13.11
N THR A 121 27.34 -8.89 -13.61
CA THR A 121 27.10 -7.48 -13.25
C THR A 121 25.82 -6.94 -13.89
N ALA A 122 25.54 -7.29 -15.14
CA ALA A 122 24.30 -6.93 -15.81
C ALA A 122 23.07 -7.54 -15.08
N SER A 123 23.13 -8.81 -14.69
CA SER A 123 22.05 -9.45 -13.95
C SER A 123 21.85 -8.88 -12.55
N GLN A 124 22.92 -8.43 -11.88
CA GLN A 124 22.84 -7.72 -10.61
C GLN A 124 22.14 -6.37 -10.73
N ILE A 125 22.37 -5.60 -11.80
CA ILE A 125 21.67 -4.35 -12.06
C ILE A 125 20.17 -4.60 -12.30
N ALA A 126 19.82 -5.59 -13.11
CA ALA A 126 18.42 -5.98 -13.31
C ALA A 126 17.77 -6.43 -12.00
N THR A 127 18.46 -7.25 -11.21
CA THR A 127 18.00 -7.70 -9.89
C THR A 127 17.80 -6.53 -8.93
N LEU A 128 18.65 -5.50 -8.98
CA LEU A 128 18.50 -4.31 -8.15
C LEU A 128 17.22 -3.54 -8.51
N ARG A 129 16.94 -3.37 -9.80
CA ARG A 129 15.67 -2.79 -10.28
C ARG A 129 14.47 -3.60 -9.77
N ASP A 130 14.50 -4.91 -9.96
CA ASP A 130 13.37 -5.79 -9.60
C ASP A 130 13.11 -5.81 -8.09
N LYS A 131 14.19 -5.81 -7.29
CA LYS A 131 14.09 -5.69 -5.84
C LYS A 131 13.56 -4.32 -5.40
N TYR A 132 13.92 -3.25 -6.10
CA TYR A 132 13.37 -1.93 -5.81
C TYR A 132 11.86 -1.88 -6.08
N ILE A 133 11.42 -2.35 -7.25
CA ILE A 133 10.00 -2.36 -7.63
C ILE A 133 9.20 -3.21 -6.65
N SER A 134 9.65 -4.44 -6.37
CA SER A 134 8.94 -5.33 -5.44
C SER A 134 8.90 -4.79 -4.00
N LEU A 135 9.94 -4.09 -3.56
CA LEU A 135 9.93 -3.41 -2.26
C LEU A 135 8.95 -2.23 -2.25
N HIS A 136 8.97 -1.41 -3.31
CA HIS A 136 8.07 -0.28 -3.47
C HIS A 136 6.61 -0.74 -3.45
N ASP A 137 6.26 -1.73 -4.26
CA ASP A 137 4.91 -2.26 -4.34
C ASP A 137 4.43 -2.83 -2.98
N ARG A 138 5.28 -3.63 -2.30
CA ARG A 138 4.94 -4.16 -0.97
C ARG A 138 4.73 -3.09 0.09
N ILE A 139 5.52 -2.02 0.07
CA ILE A 139 5.37 -0.92 1.03
C ILE A 139 4.08 -0.16 0.77
N PHE A 140 3.82 0.24 -0.47
CA PHE A 140 2.74 1.17 -0.79
C PHE A 140 1.40 0.46 -1.02
N HIS A 141 1.33 -0.62 -1.81
CA HIS A 141 0.09 -1.39 -2.01
C HIS A 141 -0.25 -2.27 -0.83
N GLY A 142 0.74 -2.96 -0.27
CA GLY A 142 0.50 -3.98 0.76
C GLY A 142 0.42 -3.38 2.17
N MET A 143 1.58 -2.96 2.68
CA MET A 143 1.75 -2.62 4.09
C MET A 143 1.03 -1.33 4.46
N PHE A 144 1.23 -0.25 3.70
CA PHE A 144 0.69 1.06 4.04
C PHE A 144 -0.84 1.08 4.01
N TYR A 145 -1.44 0.56 2.93
CA TYR A 145 -2.90 0.42 2.82
C TYR A 145 -3.50 -0.44 3.94
N GLY A 146 -2.90 -1.62 4.20
CA GLY A 146 -3.39 -2.53 5.24
C GLY A 146 -3.33 -1.93 6.64
N ILE A 147 -2.19 -1.33 7.01
CA ILE A 147 -2.02 -0.67 8.32
C ILE A 147 -3.03 0.46 8.48
N LEU A 148 -3.19 1.30 7.47
CA LEU A 148 -4.09 2.45 7.54
C LEU A 148 -5.55 2.02 7.66
N THR A 149 -5.95 0.99 6.91
CA THR A 149 -7.30 0.41 6.98
C THR A 149 -7.59 -0.17 8.35
N ILE A 150 -6.63 -0.90 8.95
CA ILE A 150 -6.76 -1.42 10.31
C ILE A 150 -6.91 -0.27 11.31
N LEU A 151 -6.07 0.76 11.24
CA LEU A 151 -6.13 1.91 12.14
C LEU A 151 -7.46 2.66 12.05
N VAL A 152 -7.91 2.99 10.84
CA VAL A 152 -9.18 3.71 10.63
C VAL A 152 -10.36 2.88 11.10
N SER A 153 -10.39 1.58 10.78
CA SER A 153 -11.45 0.67 11.21
C SER A 153 -11.50 0.55 12.73
N LEU A 154 -10.34 0.45 13.39
CA LEU A 154 -10.23 0.38 14.84
C LEU A 154 -10.75 1.66 15.50
N VAL A 155 -10.36 2.85 15.00
CA VAL A 155 -10.86 4.14 15.51
C VAL A 155 -12.38 4.25 15.39
N ILE A 156 -12.96 3.85 14.26
CA ILE A 156 -14.41 3.87 14.06
C ILE A 156 -15.08 2.87 15.01
N PHE A 157 -14.52 1.69 15.17
CA PHE A 157 -15.06 0.67 16.06
C PHE A 157 -15.05 1.09 17.53
N PHE A 158 -14.00 1.79 17.97
CA PHE A 158 -13.94 2.42 19.31
C PHE A 158 -15.06 3.43 19.53
N LYS A 159 -15.47 4.18 18.50
CA LYS A 159 -16.59 5.13 18.61
C LYS A 159 -17.95 4.45 18.71
N VAL A 160 -18.12 3.27 18.09
CA VAL A 160 -19.41 2.56 18.10
C VAL A 160 -19.59 1.75 19.39
N HIS A 161 -18.61 0.91 19.75
CA HIS A 161 -18.69 0.05 20.94
C HIS A 161 -17.32 -0.14 21.60
N PHE A 162 -17.04 0.63 22.65
CA PHE A 162 -15.75 0.60 23.37
C PHE A 162 -15.35 -0.80 23.87
N SER A 163 -16.29 -1.55 24.45
CA SER A 163 -15.99 -2.88 25.02
C SER A 163 -15.58 -3.91 23.96
N LEU A 164 -16.27 -3.95 22.82
CA LEU A 164 -15.94 -4.87 21.73
C LEU A 164 -14.64 -4.45 21.01
N ALA A 165 -14.40 -3.14 20.91
CA ALA A 165 -13.16 -2.60 20.36
C ALA A 165 -11.94 -2.97 21.21
N LEU A 166 -12.05 -2.91 22.54
CA LEU A 166 -10.98 -3.34 23.42
C LEU A 166 -10.68 -4.84 23.27
N ALA A 167 -11.71 -5.69 23.21
CA ALA A 167 -11.56 -7.13 23.04
C ALA A 167 -10.87 -7.49 21.72
N THR A 168 -11.27 -6.84 20.61
CA THR A 168 -10.66 -7.04 19.30
C THR A 168 -9.23 -6.52 19.21
N LEU A 169 -8.89 -5.43 19.92
CA LEU A 169 -7.52 -4.94 20.02
C LEU A 169 -6.62 -5.94 20.76
N VAL A 170 -7.08 -6.46 21.91
CA VAL A 170 -6.35 -7.49 22.66
C VAL A 170 -6.13 -8.73 21.79
N TRP A 171 -7.15 -9.17 21.06
CA TRP A 171 -7.02 -10.29 20.12
C TRP A 171 -5.97 -10.02 19.02
N LEU A 172 -5.97 -8.83 18.42
CA LEU A 172 -4.98 -8.45 17.41
C LEU A 172 -3.54 -8.46 17.96
N LEU A 173 -3.35 -8.00 19.20
CA LEU A 173 -2.04 -8.01 19.86
C LEU A 173 -1.53 -9.42 20.13
N VAL A 174 -2.41 -10.40 20.33
CA VAL A 174 -2.04 -11.82 20.50
C VAL A 174 -1.83 -12.50 19.15
N ALA A 175 -2.72 -12.26 18.19
CA ALA A 175 -2.70 -12.92 16.88
C ALA A 175 -1.50 -12.52 16.02
N MET A 176 -1.11 -11.24 16.02
CA MET A 176 0.01 -10.75 15.21
C MET A 176 1.36 -11.44 15.53
N PRO A 177 1.80 -11.51 16.80
CA PRO A 177 3.01 -12.25 17.17
C PRO A 177 2.95 -13.73 16.81
N VAL A 178 1.80 -14.38 17.04
CA VAL A 178 1.60 -15.80 16.71
C VAL A 178 1.76 -16.04 15.21
N PHE A 179 1.22 -15.16 14.37
CA PHE A 179 1.35 -15.26 12.91
C PHE A 179 2.80 -15.09 12.44
N ILE A 180 3.53 -14.15 13.05
CA ILE A 180 4.96 -13.93 12.76
C ILE A 180 5.79 -15.15 13.17
N LEU A 181 5.53 -15.72 14.34
CA LEU A 181 6.18 -16.95 14.83
C LEU A 181 5.87 -18.16 13.95
N SER A 182 4.62 -18.31 13.51
CA SER A 182 4.19 -19.38 12.62
C SER A 182 4.91 -19.33 11.27
N LYS A 183 4.99 -18.14 10.65
CA LYS A 183 5.73 -17.93 9.41
C LYS A 183 7.23 -18.18 9.55
N LYS A 184 7.82 -17.82 10.70
CA LYS A 184 9.23 -18.09 11.00
C LYS A 184 9.54 -19.59 11.09
N ASN A 185 8.57 -20.37 11.55
CA ASN A 185 8.71 -21.81 11.75
C ASN A 185 8.23 -22.65 10.54
N ASN A 186 7.90 -22.03 9.40
CA ASN A 186 7.33 -22.69 8.21
C ASN A 186 6.15 -23.63 8.54
N LEU A 187 5.36 -23.31 9.57
CA LEU A 187 4.19 -24.11 9.93
C LEU A 187 3.00 -23.84 8.98
N PHE A 188 3.08 -22.77 8.18
CA PHE A 188 2.24 -22.44 7.02
C PHE A 188 3.04 -21.64 6.00
#